data_AF-A0A7R9K8H5-F1
#
_entry.id   AF-A0A7R9K8H5-F1
#
_cell.length_a   1.000
_cell.length_b   1.000
_cell.length_c   1.000
_cell.angle_alpha   90.00
_cell.angle_beta   90.00
_cell.angle_gamma   90.00
#
_symmetry.space_group_name_H-M   'P 1'
#
loop_
_entity.id
_entity.type
_entity.pdbx_description
1 polymer ?
#
loop_
_entity_poly.entity_id
_entity_poly.type
_entity_poly.pdbx_seq_one_letter_code
_entity_poly.pdbx_strand_id
1 'polypeptide(L)'
;MDRFNLKRTSTDFTSKDYYINIRKALVTGFFMQVAHLERTGHYLTIKDNQVVQLHPSTCLDHKPEWVIYNEFVLTTKNYIRTVTDIKPEWLLKLSPQYYDLINFPQCEAKRQLELLQAKMETRQYQEGF
;
A
#
# COMPACT_ATOMS: atom_id res chain seq x y z
N MET A 1 6.59 0.27 25.31
CA MET A 1 6.58 1.73 25.09
C MET A 1 7.49 2.42 26.09
N ASP A 2 7.21 2.28 27.40
CA ASP A 2 7.86 3.11 28.43
C ASP A 2 9.34 2.75 28.70
N ARG A 3 9.73 1.47 28.53
CA ARG A 3 11.13 1.04 28.65
C ARG A 3 12.07 1.74 27.66
N PHE A 4 11.59 2.06 26.46
CA PHE A 4 12.37 2.71 25.40
C PHE A 4 11.95 4.17 25.17
N ASN A 5 11.18 4.76 26.10
CA ASN A 5 10.65 6.13 25.98
C ASN A 5 9.93 6.42 24.65
N LEU A 6 9.25 5.41 24.09
CA LEU A 6 8.44 5.61 22.88
C LEU A 6 7.14 6.31 23.24
N LYS A 7 6.90 7.46 22.58
CA LYS A 7 5.71 8.28 22.81
C LYS A 7 4.44 7.51 22.41
N ARG A 8 3.50 7.41 23.33
CA ARG A 8 2.15 6.87 23.07
C ARG A 8 1.25 8.01 22.62
N THR A 9 0.90 8.05 21.34
CA THR A 9 -0.02 9.06 20.79
C THR A 9 -1.21 8.40 20.12
N SER A 10 -2.36 9.05 20.22
CA SER A 10 -3.55 8.73 19.43
C SER A 10 -4.10 10.04 18.87
N THR A 11 -4.49 10.03 17.60
CA THR A 11 -5.23 11.15 16.99
C THR A 11 -6.65 11.14 17.55
N ASP A 12 -7.30 12.30 17.59
CA ASP A 12 -8.72 12.36 17.98
C ASP A 12 -9.59 11.57 16.99
N PHE A 13 -10.59 10.86 17.51
CA PHE A 13 -11.48 10.00 16.72
C PHE A 13 -12.34 10.79 15.75
N THR A 14 -12.68 12.04 16.07
CA THR A 14 -13.49 12.89 15.19
C THR A 14 -12.70 13.45 14.01
N SER A 15 -11.36 13.37 14.06
CA SER A 15 -10.51 13.84 12.98
C SER A 15 -10.61 12.93 11.75
N LYS A 16 -10.65 13.56 10.57
CA LYS A 16 -10.58 12.85 9.28
C LYS A 16 -9.30 12.02 9.15
N ASP A 17 -8.23 12.41 9.84
CA ASP A 17 -6.94 11.75 9.77
C ASP A 17 -6.82 10.50 10.64
N TYR A 18 -7.79 10.23 11.53
CA TYR A 18 -7.72 9.12 12.49
C TYR A 18 -7.42 7.78 11.80
N TYR A 19 -8.27 7.37 10.86
CA TYR A 19 -8.08 6.12 10.11
C TYR A 19 -6.94 6.18 9.09
N ILE A 20 -6.69 7.38 8.52
CA ILE A 20 -5.60 7.58 7.55
C ILE A 20 -4.25 7.34 8.22
N ASN A 21 -4.06 7.85 9.43
CA ASN A 21 -2.82 7.70 10.19
C ASN A 21 -2.55 6.24 10.54
N ILE A 22 -3.60 5.48 10.92
CA ILE A 22 -3.48 4.05 11.19
C ILE A 22 -3.06 3.29 9.92
N ARG A 23 -3.72 3.55 8.78
CA ARG A 23 -3.37 2.91 7.50
C ARG A 23 -1.94 3.24 7.05
N LYS A 24 -1.50 4.50 7.21
CA LYS A 24 -0.10 4.90 6.93
C LYS A 24 0.89 4.20 7.85
N ALA A 25 0.55 4.02 9.13
CA ALA A 25 1.41 3.28 10.05
C ALA A 25 1.58 1.81 9.62
N LEU A 26 0.53 1.17 9.09
CA LEU A 26 0.66 -0.18 8.52
C LEU A 26 1.65 -0.22 7.35
N VAL A 27 1.61 0.78 6.46
CA VAL A 27 2.56 0.88 5.34
C VAL A 27 4.01 0.86 5.82
N THR A 28 4.34 1.54 6.93
CA THR A 28 5.73 1.57 7.43
C THR A 28 6.28 0.19 7.84
N GLY A 29 5.42 -0.75 8.22
CA GLY A 29 5.84 -2.12 8.59
C GLY A 29 5.61 -3.15 7.47
N PHE A 30 4.57 -2.97 6.66
CA PHE A 30 4.09 -3.93 5.68
C PHE A 30 4.30 -3.48 4.22
N PHE A 31 5.21 -2.53 3.97
CA PHE A 31 5.46 -1.98 2.63
C PHE A 31 5.87 -3.01 1.57
N MET A 32 6.38 -4.19 1.98
CA MET A 32 6.69 -5.30 1.07
C MET A 32 5.46 -6.17 0.75
N GLN A 33 4.48 -6.21 1.66
CA GLN A 33 3.27 -7.03 1.52
C GLN A 33 2.13 -6.22 0.90
N VAL A 34 2.36 -5.81 -0.35
CA VAL A 34 1.42 -5.01 -1.14
C VAL A 34 0.97 -5.79 -2.36
N ALA A 35 -0.28 -5.61 -2.77
CA ALA A 35 -0.80 -6.11 -4.03
C ALA A 35 -1.56 -5.02 -4.81
N HIS A 36 -1.47 -5.11 -6.13
CA HIS A 36 -2.10 -4.20 -7.10
C HIS A 36 -3.20 -4.95 -7.87
N LEU A 37 -4.34 -4.29 -8.09
CA LEU A 37 -5.45 -4.84 -8.86
C LEU A 37 -5.17 -4.69 -10.37
N GLU A 38 -5.09 -5.82 -11.07
CA GLU A 38 -4.98 -5.81 -12.53
C GLU A 38 -6.36 -5.65 -13.18
N ARG A 39 -6.38 -5.16 -14.43
CA ARG A 39 -7.62 -4.97 -15.22
C ARG A 39 -8.48 -6.23 -15.40
N THR A 40 -7.84 -7.39 -15.32
CA THR A 40 -8.46 -8.71 -15.39
C THR A 40 -9.19 -9.11 -14.11
N GLY A 41 -9.06 -8.32 -13.03
CA GLY A 41 -9.81 -8.46 -11.78
C GLY A 41 -9.15 -9.35 -10.71
N HIS A 42 -7.93 -9.84 -10.97
CA HIS A 42 -7.06 -10.47 -9.96
C HIS A 42 -6.02 -9.47 -9.44
N TYR A 43 -5.40 -9.80 -8.32
CA TYR A 43 -4.32 -8.98 -7.76
C TYR A 43 -2.96 -9.59 -8.11
N LEU A 44 -1.96 -8.74 -8.30
CA LEU A 44 -0.55 -9.12 -8.39
C LEU A 44 0.19 -8.60 -7.17
N THR A 45 0.95 -9.46 -6.51
CA THR A 45 1.86 -9.01 -5.44
C THR A 45 2.99 -8.16 -6.03
N ILE A 46 3.36 -7.13 -5.29
CA ILE A 46 4.44 -6.23 -5.68
C ILE A 46 5.78 -6.97 -5.68
N LYS A 47 6.60 -6.72 -6.71
CA LYS A 47 7.90 -7.34 -7.03
C LYS A 47 7.89 -8.83 -7.39
N ASP A 48 7.11 -9.65 -6.68
CA ASP A 48 7.10 -11.10 -6.91
C ASP A 48 6.10 -11.54 -7.99
N ASN A 49 5.21 -10.64 -8.42
CA ASN A 49 4.19 -10.84 -9.46
C ASN A 49 3.35 -12.12 -9.25
N GLN A 50 3.06 -12.46 -7.99
CA GLN A 50 2.20 -13.61 -7.68
C GLN A 50 0.74 -13.22 -7.89
N VAL A 51 0.04 -14.02 -8.69
CA VAL A 51 -1.40 -13.87 -8.88
C VAL A 51 -2.12 -14.32 -7.63
N VAL A 52 -2.87 -13.40 -7.01
CA VAL A 52 -3.62 -13.63 -5.77
C VAL A 52 -5.04 -13.07 -5.87
N GLN A 53 -5.90 -13.56 -4.98
CA GLN A 53 -7.25 -13.03 -4.77
C GLN A 53 -7.43 -12.60 -3.33
N LEU A 54 -8.40 -11.70 -3.08
CA LEU A 54 -8.79 -11.39 -1.72
C LEU A 54 -9.41 -12.62 -1.07
N HIS A 55 -8.97 -12.97 0.13
CA HIS A 55 -9.53 -14.09 0.86
C HIS A 55 -11.03 -13.85 1.14
N PRO A 56 -11.92 -14.87 1.03
CA PRO A 56 -13.37 -14.69 1.22
C PRO A 56 -13.78 -14.15 2.60
N SER A 57 -12.89 -14.24 3.59
CA SER A 57 -13.12 -13.68 4.93
C SER A 57 -12.85 -12.17 5.03
N THR A 58 -12.51 -11.49 3.93
CA THR A 58 -12.30 -10.04 3.94
C THR A 58 -13.62 -9.30 4.19
N CYS A 59 -13.56 -8.19 4.92
CA CYS A 59 -14.71 -7.31 5.13
C CYS A 59 -14.84 -6.22 4.04
N LEU A 60 -13.99 -6.26 3.02
CA LEU A 60 -14.06 -5.32 1.90
C LEU A 60 -15.24 -5.65 1.00
N ASP A 61 -16.11 -4.67 0.78
CA ASP A 61 -17.28 -4.71 -0.11
C ASP A 61 -16.92 -4.39 -1.58
N HIS A 62 -15.73 -3.83 -1.81
CA HIS A 62 -15.20 -3.48 -3.12
C HIS A 62 -13.78 -4.02 -3.32
N LYS A 63 -13.27 -3.91 -4.55
CA LYS A 63 -11.88 -4.24 -4.92
C LYS A 63 -11.05 -2.96 -5.04
N PRO A 64 -10.40 -2.50 -3.95
CA PRO A 64 -9.50 -1.35 -4.01
C PRO A 64 -8.30 -1.66 -4.92
N GLU A 65 -7.79 -0.63 -5.60
CA GLU A 65 -6.70 -0.79 -6.58
C GLU A 65 -5.37 -1.20 -5.92
N TRP A 66 -5.11 -0.69 -4.71
CA TRP A 66 -3.91 -0.96 -3.95
C TRP A 66 -4.25 -1.46 -2.56
N VAL A 67 -3.65 -2.56 -2.15
CA VAL A 67 -3.89 -3.16 -0.84
C VAL A 67 -2.60 -3.57 -0.16
N ILE A 68 -2.59 -3.44 1.16
CA ILE A 68 -1.67 -4.16 2.04
C ILE A 68 -2.37 -5.41 2.56
N TYR A 69 -1.62 -6.49 2.70
CA TYR A 69 -2.07 -7.72 3.34
C TYR A 69 -1.10 -8.11 4.46
N ASN A 70 -1.59 -8.90 5.42
CA ASN A 70 -0.75 -9.43 6.50
C ASN A 70 -0.25 -10.85 6.18
N GLU A 71 -1.04 -11.63 5.45
CA GLU A 71 -0.76 -13.05 5.26
C GLU A 71 -1.03 -13.49 3.82
N PHE A 72 -0.09 -14.28 3.29
CA PHE A 72 -0.23 -15.01 2.05
C PHE A 72 -0.67 -16.44 2.36
N VAL A 73 -1.81 -16.85 1.83
CA VAL A 73 -2.42 -18.16 2.07
C VAL A 73 -2.34 -18.99 0.80
N LEU A 74 -1.51 -20.03 0.83
CA LEU A 74 -1.27 -20.92 -0.30
C LEU A 74 -2.22 -22.13 -0.21
N THR A 75 -3.14 -22.24 -1.17
CA THR A 75 -4.10 -23.36 -1.29
C THR A 75 -4.22 -23.78 -2.76
N THR A 76 -5.39 -24.26 -3.20
CA THR A 76 -5.70 -24.44 -4.63
C THR A 76 -5.64 -23.12 -5.42
N LYS A 77 -6.00 -22.01 -4.77
CA LYS A 77 -5.77 -20.65 -5.27
C LYS A 77 -4.98 -19.88 -4.23
N ASN A 78 -4.12 -18.96 -4.66
CA ASN A 78 -3.40 -18.09 -3.75
C ASN A 78 -4.31 -16.96 -3.28
N TYR A 79 -4.38 -16.77 -1.96
CA TYR A 79 -5.16 -15.71 -1.35
C TYR A 79 -4.29 -14.80 -0.49
N ILE A 80 -4.71 -13.55 -0.38
CA ILE A 80 -4.18 -12.62 0.61
C ILE A 80 -5.25 -12.35 1.68
N ARG A 81 -4.85 -12.43 2.95
CA ARG A 81 -5.75 -12.34 4.12
C ARG A 81 -5.38 -11.15 5.01
N THR A 82 -6.40 -10.63 5.69
CA THR A 82 -6.33 -9.40 6.50
C THR A 82 -5.84 -8.24 5.65
N VAL A 83 -6.74 -7.77 4.79
CA VAL A 83 -6.44 -6.83 3.73
C VAL A 83 -6.90 -5.43 4.12
N THR A 84 -6.08 -4.42 3.85
CA THR A 84 -6.41 -3.01 4.07
C THR A 84 -6.14 -2.22 2.80
N ASP A 85 -7.12 -1.44 2.36
CA ASP A 85 -6.97 -0.47 1.27
C ASP A 85 -5.85 0.53 1.61
N ILE A 86 -5.04 0.96 0.64
CA ILE A 86 -3.99 1.98 0.82
C ILE A 86 -3.87 2.89 -0.40
N LYS A 87 -3.30 4.08 -0.23
CA LYS A 87 -2.94 4.95 -1.36
C LYS A 87 -1.51 4.68 -1.81
N PRO A 88 -1.24 4.56 -3.12
CA PRO A 88 0.12 4.32 -3.63
C PRO A 88 1.09 5.46 -3.30
N GLU A 89 0.60 6.68 -3.11
CA GLU A 89 1.42 7.83 -2.68
C GLU A 89 2.15 7.57 -1.36
N TRP A 90 1.58 6.75 -0.48
CA TRP A 90 2.18 6.44 0.81
C TRP A 90 3.36 5.49 0.67
N LEU A 91 3.34 4.60 -0.32
CA LEU A 91 4.44 3.66 -0.59
C LEU A 91 5.70 4.42 -1.03
N LEU A 92 5.53 5.36 -1.96
CA LEU A 92 6.62 6.21 -2.45
C LEU A 92 7.19 7.11 -1.35
N LYS A 93 6.33 7.71 -0.50
CA LYS A 93 6.77 8.61 0.57
C LYS A 93 7.40 7.91 1.76
N LEU A 94 6.83 6.78 2.20
CA LEU A 94 7.22 6.13 3.46
C LEU A 94 8.30 5.07 3.26
N SER A 95 8.44 4.51 2.06
CA SER A 95 9.41 3.44 1.78
C SER A 95 10.10 3.61 0.42
N PRO A 96 10.72 4.78 0.15
CA PRO A 96 11.31 5.09 -1.15
C PRO A 96 12.43 4.12 -1.54
N GLN A 97 13.17 3.59 -0.57
CA GLN A 97 14.25 2.62 -0.81
C GLN A 97 13.74 1.30 -1.41
N TYR A 98 12.55 0.85 -0.99
CA TYR A 98 11.96 -0.36 -1.54
C TYR A 98 11.25 -0.10 -2.87
N TYR A 99 10.60 1.06 -3.00
CA TYR A 99 9.89 1.48 -4.21
C TYR A 99 10.80 2.29 -5.16
N ASP A 100 12.06 1.89 -5.28
CA ASP A 100 12.96 2.42 -6.31
C ASP A 100 12.56 1.92 -7.69
N LEU A 101 12.05 2.83 -8.52
CA LEU A 101 11.49 2.54 -9.84
C LEU A 101 12.55 2.09 -10.86
N ILE A 102 13.82 2.39 -10.64
CA ILE A 102 14.92 1.95 -11.51
C ILE A 102 15.02 0.42 -11.49
N ASN A 103 14.99 -0.15 -10.28
CA ASN A 103 15.14 -1.59 -10.04
C ASN A 103 13.80 -2.33 -9.95
N PHE A 104 12.69 -1.64 -10.20
CA PHE A 104 11.35 -2.21 -10.09
C PHE A 104 10.98 -3.01 -11.36
N PRO A 105 10.40 -4.22 -11.23
CA PRO A 105 10.01 -5.02 -12.39
C PRO A 105 8.93 -4.33 -13.23
N GLN A 106 8.95 -4.57 -14.54
CA GLN A 106 8.00 -3.96 -15.44
C GLN A 106 6.60 -4.57 -15.25
N CYS A 107 5.66 -3.80 -14.72
CA CYS A 107 4.25 -4.19 -14.52
C CYS A 107 3.31 -2.96 -14.52
N GLU A 108 2.00 -3.17 -14.50
CA GLU A 108 1.02 -2.07 -14.46
C GLU A 108 1.19 -1.22 -13.19
N ALA A 109 1.48 -1.86 -12.05
CA ALA A 109 1.81 -1.19 -10.80
C ALA A 109 3.00 -0.21 -10.93
N LYS A 110 4.08 -0.61 -11.61
CA LYS A 110 5.24 0.27 -11.87
C LYS A 110 4.83 1.51 -12.66
N ARG A 111 4.10 1.31 -13.76
CA ARG A 111 3.63 2.40 -14.61
C ARG A 111 2.78 3.41 -13.82
N GLN A 112 1.90 2.92 -12.95
CA GLN A 112 1.10 3.80 -12.09
C GLN A 112 1.96 4.59 -11.11
N LEU A 113 2.97 3.96 -10.50
CA LEU A 113 3.88 4.63 -9.58
C LEU A 113 4.73 5.69 -10.28
N GLU A 114 5.20 5.44 -11.50
CA GLU A 114 5.93 6.43 -12.31
C GLU A 114 5.07 7.66 -12.63
N LEU A 115 3.83 7.45 -13.08
CA LEU A 115 2.88 8.53 -13.34
C LEU A 115 2.57 9.34 -12.08
N LEU A 116 2.42 8.64 -10.96
CA LEU A 116 2.16 9.26 -9.67
C LEU A 116 3.35 10.09 -9.19
N GLN A 117 4.57 9.58 -9.33
CA GLN A 117 5.79 10.30 -8.99
C GLN A 117 5.92 11.59 -9.79
N ALA A 118 5.76 11.53 -11.13
CA ALA A 118 5.79 12.71 -11.99
C ALA A 118 4.71 13.75 -11.61
N LYS A 119 3.50 13.28 -11.27
CA LYS A 119 2.41 14.16 -10.81
C LYS A 119 2.71 14.82 -9.46
N MET A 120 3.42 14.12 -8.57
CA MET A 120 3.82 14.65 -7.27
C MET A 120 4.93 15.69 -7.40
N GLU A 121 5.92 15.46 -8.26
CA GLU A 121 7.00 16.40 -8.57
C GLU A 121 6.43 17.69 -9.18
N THR A 122 5.49 17.58 -10.12
CA THR A 122 4.82 18.74 -10.73
C THR A 122 4.06 19.58 -9.70
N ARG A 123 3.38 18.93 -8.75
CA ARG A 123 2.63 19.63 -7.68
C ARG A 123 3.57 20.36 -6.71
N GLN A 124 4.69 19.75 -6.34
CA GLN A 124 5.67 20.40 -5.46
C GLN A 124 6.29 21.65 -6.11
N TYR A 125 6.52 21.60 -7.43
CA TYR A 125 6.99 22.77 -8.17
C TYR A 125 5.97 23.93 -8.18
N GLN A 126 4.67 23.61 -8.26
CA GLN A 126 3.60 24.62 -8.27
C GLN A 126 3.35 25.25 -6.89
N GLU A 127 3.53 24.51 -5.80
CA GLU A 127 3.36 25.01 -4.42
C GLU A 127 4.58 25.80 -3.91
N GLY A 128 5.70 25.80 -4.66
CA GLY A 128 6.94 26.49 -4.33
C GLY A 128 7.03 27.96 -4.76
N PHE A 129 5.93 28.56 -5.21
CA PHE A 129 5.80 29.97 -5.62
C PHE A 129 4.69 30.69 -4.86
#